data_AF-A0A8S0YTC4-F1
#
_entry.id   AF-A0A8S0YTC4-F1
#
_cell.length_a   1.000
_cell.length_b   1.000
_cell.length_c   1.000
_cell.angle_alpha   90.00
_cell.angle_beta   90.00
_cell.angle_gamma   90.00
#
_symmetry.space_group_name_H-M   'P 1'
#
loop_
_entity.id
_entity.type
_entity.pdbx_description
1 polymer ?
#
loop_
_entity_poly.entity_id
_entity_poly.type
_entity_poly.pdbx_seq_one_letter_code
_entity_poly.pdbx_strand_id
1 'polypeptide(L)'
;MVRTQLEALISDKSGGRRTLRKDLDAGTLQQIETFHRQSFYWGYLLNLSDSLQKCCDLSQLWYREFYLEMTMGRKVNKCMVRHQHNEECSDLITMEKRIQFPIEMSMPWILTDHILRTKEPAMMEYVLYPLDLYNDSAQYALTVFKKQFLYDEVEAEVNLCFDQFVDKLSEQVYSHYKQLASR
;
A
#
# COMPACT_ATOMS: atom_id res chain seq x y z
N MET A 1 -16.35 -4.55 -28.17
CA MET A 1 -17.29 -5.03 -29.22
C MET A 1 -16.73 -6.20 -30.01
N VAL A 2 -15.59 -6.05 -30.72
CA VAL A 2 -14.99 -7.16 -31.51
C VAL A 2 -14.67 -8.39 -30.66
N ARG A 3 -13.99 -8.23 -29.52
CA ARG A 3 -13.69 -9.35 -28.61
C ARG A 3 -14.93 -10.13 -28.19
N THR A 4 -15.98 -9.42 -27.78
CA THR A 4 -17.27 -10.02 -27.35
C THR A 4 -17.95 -10.79 -28.48
N GLN A 5 -17.87 -10.29 -29.72
CA GLN A 5 -18.40 -10.99 -30.89
C GLN A 5 -17.58 -12.25 -31.21
N LEU A 6 -16.25 -12.19 -31.13
CA LEU A 6 -15.38 -13.36 -31.30
C LEU A 6 -15.60 -14.39 -30.20
N GLU A 7 -15.79 -13.95 -28.95
CA GLU A 7 -16.13 -14.80 -27.82
C GLU A 7 -17.45 -15.54 -28.04
N ALA A 8 -18.47 -14.86 -28.59
CA ALA A 8 -19.74 -15.50 -28.95
C ALA A 8 -19.60 -16.55 -30.07
N LEU A 9 -18.67 -16.37 -31.00
CA LEU A 9 -18.38 -17.34 -32.07
C LEU A 9 -17.67 -18.59 -31.56
N ILE A 10 -16.77 -18.44 -30.59
CA ILE A 10 -15.99 -19.57 -30.02
C ILE A 10 -16.62 -20.20 -28.78
N SER A 11 -17.68 -19.62 -28.22
CA SER A 11 -18.34 -20.11 -27.01
C SER A 11 -19.12 -21.41 -27.24
N ASP A 12 -18.93 -22.38 -26.34
CA ASP A 12 -19.74 -23.61 -26.27
C ASP A 12 -21.06 -23.43 -25.51
N LYS A 13 -21.26 -22.26 -24.87
CA LYS A 13 -22.48 -21.98 -24.09
C LYS A 13 -23.62 -21.57 -24.99
N SER A 14 -24.40 -22.55 -25.44
CA SER A 14 -25.70 -22.32 -26.02
C SER A 14 -26.82 -22.69 -25.05
N GLY A 15 -27.56 -21.71 -24.57
CA GLY A 15 -28.84 -21.91 -23.88
C GLY A 15 -29.93 -22.41 -24.84
N GLY A 16 -29.76 -23.62 -25.38
CA GLY A 16 -30.76 -24.29 -26.24
C GLY A 16 -30.73 -23.97 -27.74
N ARG A 17 -29.83 -23.11 -28.24
CA ARG A 17 -29.63 -22.84 -29.69
C ARG A 17 -28.42 -23.58 -30.26
N ARG A 18 -28.35 -23.78 -31.59
CA ARG A 18 -27.15 -24.32 -32.26
C ARG A 18 -25.93 -23.44 -31.94
N THR A 19 -24.81 -24.02 -31.54
CA THR A 19 -23.56 -23.28 -31.29
C THR A 19 -22.90 -22.90 -32.62
N LEU A 20 -22.57 -21.62 -32.79
CA LEU A 20 -21.90 -21.10 -33.99
C LEU A 20 -20.50 -21.71 -34.18
N ARG A 21 -19.87 -22.17 -33.09
CA ARG A 21 -18.58 -22.88 -33.08
C ARG A 21 -18.57 -24.13 -33.98
N LYS A 22 -19.69 -24.87 -34.05
CA LYS A 22 -19.80 -26.12 -34.84
C LYS A 22 -19.86 -25.88 -36.35
N ASP A 23 -20.13 -24.64 -36.76
CA ASP A 23 -20.25 -24.25 -38.17
C ASP A 23 -18.93 -23.67 -38.72
N LEU A 24 -17.88 -23.61 -37.89
CA LEU A 24 -16.53 -23.14 -38.26
C LEU A 24 -15.56 -24.32 -38.41
N ASP A 25 -14.65 -24.23 -39.37
CA ASP A 25 -13.55 -25.19 -39.50
C ASP A 25 -12.49 -25.00 -38.40
N ALA A 26 -11.71 -26.05 -38.15
CA ALA A 26 -10.72 -26.08 -37.08
C ALA A 26 -9.61 -25.01 -37.26
N GLY A 27 -9.24 -24.69 -38.50
CA GLY A 27 -8.19 -23.70 -38.79
C GLY A 27 -8.64 -22.28 -38.45
N THR A 28 -9.83 -21.90 -38.91
CA THR A 28 -10.45 -20.60 -38.59
C THR A 28 -10.68 -20.45 -37.08
N LEU A 29 -11.15 -21.51 -36.42
CA LEU A 29 -11.37 -21.52 -34.99
C LEU A 29 -10.07 -21.28 -34.21
N GLN A 30 -8.97 -21.92 -34.62
CA GLN A 30 -7.65 -21.71 -34.01
C GLN A 30 -7.15 -20.27 -34.19
N GLN A 31 -7.38 -19.65 -35.36
CA GLN A 31 -7.01 -18.26 -35.61
C GLN A 31 -7.81 -17.30 -34.72
N ILE A 32 -9.12 -17.51 -34.60
CA ILE A 32 -9.98 -16.67 -33.74
C ILE A 32 -9.56 -16.81 -32.27
N GLU A 33 -9.30 -18.03 -31.79
CA GLU A 33 -8.84 -18.24 -30.41
C GLU A 33 -7.47 -17.62 -30.14
N THR A 34 -6.55 -17.68 -31.12
CA THR A 34 -5.22 -17.06 -31.01
C THR A 34 -5.34 -15.55 -30.93
N PHE A 35 -6.10 -14.93 -31.84
CA PHE A 35 -6.35 -13.49 -31.83
C PHE A 35 -7.07 -13.04 -30.56
N HIS A 36 -8.09 -13.79 -30.14
CA HIS A 36 -8.84 -13.49 -28.90
C HIS A 36 -7.95 -13.59 -27.65
N ARG A 37 -6.96 -14.46 -27.63
CA ARG A 37 -5.99 -14.55 -26.53
C ARG A 37 -5.01 -13.38 -26.54
N GLN A 38 -4.40 -13.10 -27.69
CA GLN A 38 -3.41 -12.01 -27.81
C GLN A 38 -4.03 -10.64 -27.56
N SER A 39 -5.24 -10.40 -28.08
CA SER A 39 -5.93 -9.12 -27.93
C SER A 39 -6.48 -8.83 -26.54
N PHE A 40 -6.32 -9.76 -25.58
CA PHE A 40 -6.77 -9.56 -24.20
C PHE A 40 -6.02 -8.42 -23.53
N TYR A 41 -4.70 -8.39 -23.70
CA TYR A 41 -3.84 -7.41 -23.02
C TYR A 41 -3.77 -6.05 -23.74
N TRP A 42 -4.30 -5.92 -24.96
CA TRP A 42 -4.17 -4.69 -25.74
C TRP A 42 -4.78 -3.48 -25.05
N GLY A 43 -5.90 -3.62 -24.34
CA GLY A 43 -6.48 -2.51 -23.58
C GLY A 43 -5.54 -1.98 -22.50
N TYR A 44 -4.81 -2.87 -21.82
CA TYR A 44 -3.82 -2.52 -20.80
C TYR A 44 -2.54 -1.95 -21.45
N LEU A 45 -2.05 -2.58 -22.51
CA LEU A 45 -0.84 -2.15 -23.22
C LEU A 45 -1.00 -0.80 -23.92
N LEU A 46 -2.19 -0.51 -24.48
CA LEU A 46 -2.49 0.80 -25.05
C LEU A 46 -2.60 1.88 -23.96
N ASN A 47 -3.07 1.49 -22.76
CA ASN A 47 -3.09 2.35 -21.58
C ASN A 47 -1.91 2.02 -20.65
N LEU A 48 -0.69 1.98 -21.20
CA LEU A 48 0.50 1.50 -20.48
C LEU A 48 0.75 2.29 -19.19
N SER A 49 0.63 3.62 -19.23
CA SER A 49 0.90 4.48 -18.07
C SER A 49 0.00 4.13 -16.87
N ASP A 50 -1.31 4.04 -17.10
CA ASP A 50 -2.30 3.72 -16.06
C ASP A 50 -2.14 2.27 -15.59
N SER A 51 -1.88 1.35 -16.51
CA SER A 51 -1.65 -0.06 -16.16
C SER A 51 -0.38 -0.25 -15.33
N LEU A 52 0.69 0.49 -15.66
CA LEU A 52 1.96 0.44 -14.92
C LEU A 52 1.77 0.95 -13.49
N GLN A 53 1.10 2.10 -13.32
CA GLN A 53 0.80 2.63 -11.99
C GLN A 53 0.01 1.62 -11.16
N LYS A 54 -1.01 0.98 -11.74
CA LYS A 54 -1.80 -0.05 -11.06
C LYS A 54 -0.99 -1.31 -10.70
N CYS A 55 0.01 -1.68 -11.50
CA CYS A 55 0.87 -2.81 -11.23
C CYS A 55 1.91 -2.53 -10.12
N CYS A 56 2.23 -1.26 -9.87
CA CYS A 56 3.22 -0.82 -8.90
C CYS A 56 2.60 -0.13 -7.68
N ASP A 57 1.28 -0.24 -7.47
CA ASP A 57 0.59 0.42 -6.37
C ASP A 57 0.92 -0.24 -5.03
N LEU A 58 1.74 0.43 -4.22
CA LEU A 58 2.08 0.04 -2.85
C LEU A 58 1.47 1.00 -1.80
N SER A 59 0.55 1.87 -2.21
CA SER A 59 -0.06 2.91 -1.35
C SER A 59 -0.76 2.37 -0.10
N GLN A 60 -1.23 1.13 -0.16
CA GLN A 60 -2.02 0.50 0.89
C GLN A 60 -1.21 0.14 2.14
N LEU A 61 0.13 0.15 2.07
CA LEU A 61 1.00 -0.23 3.20
C LEU A 61 0.93 0.75 4.38
N TRP A 62 0.58 2.01 4.13
CA TRP A 62 0.44 3.02 5.19
C TRP A 62 -0.94 3.02 5.85
N TYR A 63 -2.01 2.78 5.08
CA TYR A 63 -3.38 2.92 5.58
C TYR A 63 -3.75 1.86 6.60
N ARG A 64 -4.42 2.30 7.68
CA ARG A 64 -4.76 1.47 8.84
C ARG A 64 -6.11 1.79 9.47
N GLU A 65 -6.99 2.46 8.73
CA GLU A 65 -8.36 2.84 9.15
C GLU A 65 -9.16 1.65 9.66
N PHE A 66 -9.07 0.50 8.99
CA PHE A 66 -9.73 -0.73 9.45
C PHE A 66 -9.29 -1.12 10.87
N TYR A 67 -7.99 -1.08 11.15
CA TYR A 67 -7.46 -1.41 12.47
C TYR A 67 -7.80 -0.33 13.51
N LEU A 68 -7.88 0.94 13.11
CA LEU A 68 -8.36 2.03 13.97
C LEU A 68 -9.82 1.80 14.37
N GLU A 69 -10.69 1.41 13.43
CA GLU A 69 -12.10 1.09 13.70
C GLU A 69 -12.23 -0.10 14.67
N MET A 70 -11.36 -1.12 14.52
CA MET A 70 -11.31 -2.27 15.45
C MET A 70 -10.87 -1.90 16.88
N THR A 71 -10.21 -0.76 17.10
CA THR A 71 -9.95 -0.25 18.47
C THR A 71 -11.20 0.25 19.18
N MET A 72 -12.36 0.20 18.49
CA MET A 72 -13.70 0.48 19.00
C MET A 72 -13.88 1.88 19.59
N GLY A 73 -12.97 2.84 19.32
CA GLY A 73 -13.09 4.26 19.67
C GLY A 73 -13.78 4.52 21.02
N ARG A 74 -13.57 3.65 22.02
CA ARG A 74 -14.48 3.55 23.17
C ARG A 74 -14.38 4.87 23.90
N LYS A 75 -15.44 5.68 23.80
CA LYS A 75 -15.64 6.81 24.71
C LYS A 75 -15.49 6.25 26.11
N VAL A 76 -14.44 6.67 26.82
CA VAL A 76 -14.23 6.33 28.22
C VAL A 76 -15.38 6.97 29.00
N ASN A 77 -16.49 6.25 29.10
CA ASN A 77 -17.63 6.65 29.91
C ASN A 77 -17.45 6.03 31.29
N LYS A 78 -16.89 6.85 32.20
CA LYS A 78 -16.85 6.70 33.67
C LYS A 78 -16.29 5.38 34.21
N CYS A 79 -15.32 5.51 35.10
CA CYS A 79 -15.00 4.43 36.04
C CYS A 79 -16.26 4.02 36.82
N MET A 80 -16.55 2.72 36.85
CA MET A 80 -17.69 2.16 37.59
C MET A 80 -17.42 2.04 39.10
N VAL A 81 -16.21 2.39 39.55
CA VAL A 81 -15.80 2.34 40.96
C VAL A 81 -15.80 3.75 41.53
N ARG A 82 -16.48 3.96 42.67
CA ARG A 82 -16.43 5.22 43.42
C ARG A 82 -15.09 5.32 44.16
N HIS A 83 -14.05 5.77 43.48
CA HIS A 83 -12.80 6.20 44.13
C HIS A 83 -12.31 7.52 43.52
N GLN A 84 -11.36 8.17 44.21
CA GLN A 84 -10.66 9.34 43.70
C GLN A 84 -9.60 8.85 42.70
N HIS A 85 -9.60 9.38 41.48
CA HIS A 85 -8.66 8.95 40.44
C HIS A 85 -7.23 9.41 40.81
N ASN A 86 -6.38 8.46 41.18
CA ASN A 86 -4.94 8.64 41.39
C ASN A 86 -4.15 7.86 40.31
N GLU A 87 -2.84 8.09 40.25
CA GLU A 87 -1.91 7.51 39.27
C GLU A 87 -1.76 5.97 39.36
N GLU A 88 -2.39 5.32 40.35
CA GLU A 88 -2.31 3.87 40.61
C GLU A 88 -3.52 3.07 40.11
N CYS A 89 -4.46 3.69 39.38
CA CYS A 89 -5.63 2.98 38.86
C CYS A 89 -5.26 2.09 37.67
N SER A 90 -4.93 0.82 37.93
CA SER A 90 -4.53 -0.19 36.92
C SER A 90 -5.70 -0.80 36.12
N ASP A 91 -6.95 -0.54 36.51
CA ASP A 91 -8.14 -1.09 35.84
C ASP A 91 -8.61 -0.26 34.63
N LEU A 92 -7.99 0.90 34.39
CA LEU A 92 -7.93 1.47 33.06
C LEU A 92 -6.73 0.86 32.34
N ILE A 93 -6.97 -0.20 31.56
CA ILE A 93 -6.31 -0.22 30.24
C ILE A 93 -6.91 0.99 29.53
N THR A 94 -6.27 2.15 29.67
CA THR A 94 -6.58 3.34 28.91
C THR A 94 -6.29 2.98 27.46
N MET A 95 -7.25 2.34 26.80
CA MET A 95 -7.40 2.45 25.36
C MET A 95 -7.83 3.91 25.16
N GLU A 96 -6.88 4.83 25.35
CA GLU A 96 -6.99 6.18 24.84
C GLU A 96 -7.50 6.03 23.43
N LYS A 97 -8.51 6.84 23.08
CA LYS A 97 -9.03 6.91 21.72
C LYS A 97 -7.81 6.99 20.79
N ARG A 98 -7.41 5.89 20.16
CA ARG A 98 -6.24 5.88 19.28
C ARG A 98 -6.68 6.65 18.06
N ILE A 99 -6.43 7.95 18.09
CA ILE A 99 -6.69 8.84 16.96
C ILE A 99 -5.75 8.43 15.82
N GLN A 100 -4.56 7.92 16.16
CA GLN A 100 -3.64 7.32 15.20
C GLN A 100 -2.67 6.32 15.89
N PHE A 101 -2.07 5.41 15.13
CA PHE A 101 -0.98 4.53 15.59
C PHE A 101 0.38 5.26 15.57
N PRO A 102 1.32 4.90 16.48
CA PRO A 102 2.67 5.46 16.47
C PRO A 102 3.46 5.04 15.21
N ILE A 103 4.48 5.81 14.86
CA ILE A 103 5.31 5.56 13.65
C ILE A 103 6.01 4.19 13.67
N GLU A 104 6.30 3.65 14.85
CA GLU A 104 6.88 2.31 15.04
C GLU A 104 5.97 1.19 14.55
N MET A 105 4.69 1.49 14.31
CA MET A 105 3.69 0.58 13.74
C MET A 105 3.37 0.92 12.29
N SER A 106 4.09 1.85 11.67
CA SER A 106 3.90 2.26 10.28
C SER A 106 4.84 1.50 9.36
N MET A 107 4.31 0.79 8.36
CA MET A 107 5.12 -0.05 7.47
C MET A 107 6.23 0.72 6.73
N PRO A 108 5.99 1.91 6.13
CA PRO A 108 7.06 2.70 5.52
C PRO A 108 8.21 3.02 6.49
N TRP A 109 7.87 3.39 7.73
CA TRP A 109 8.87 3.69 8.74
C TRP A 109 9.59 2.47 9.28
N ILE A 110 8.87 1.37 9.55
CA ILE A 110 9.48 0.10 10.01
C ILE A 110 10.56 -0.36 9.05
N LEU A 111 10.28 -0.32 7.74
CA LEU A 111 11.23 -0.73 6.70
C LEU A 111 12.44 0.22 6.63
N THR A 112 12.19 1.54 6.69
CA THR A 112 13.25 2.56 6.68
C THR A 112 14.16 2.45 7.90
N ASP A 113 13.56 2.41 9.09
CA ASP A 113 14.25 2.35 10.37
C ASP A 113 15.05 1.04 10.52
N HIS A 114 14.56 -0.07 9.94
CA HIS A 114 15.31 -1.33 9.92
C HIS A 114 16.65 -1.21 9.16
N ILE A 115 16.66 -0.56 8.00
CA ILE A 115 17.88 -0.33 7.21
C ILE A 115 18.85 0.57 8.00
N LEU A 116 18.32 1.66 8.58
CA LEU A 116 19.11 2.57 9.39
C LEU A 116 19.71 1.87 10.63
N ARG A 117 18.95 1.01 11.32
CA ARG A 117 19.46 0.33 12.53
C ARG A 117 20.48 -0.74 12.23
N THR A 118 20.25 -1.54 11.20
CA THR A 118 21.16 -2.64 10.83
C THR A 118 22.47 -2.11 10.22
N LYS A 119 22.44 -0.92 9.60
CA LYS A 119 23.58 -0.30 8.91
C LYS A 119 24.21 -1.21 7.85
N GLU A 120 23.38 -2.09 7.28
CA GLU A 120 23.80 -3.05 6.27
C GLU A 120 24.20 -2.31 4.98
N PRO A 121 25.48 -2.35 4.55
CA PRO A 121 25.95 -1.55 3.42
C PRO A 121 25.20 -1.86 2.12
N ALA A 122 24.86 -3.13 1.91
CA ALA A 122 24.10 -3.57 0.72
C ALA A 122 22.69 -2.98 0.66
N MET A 123 22.08 -2.66 1.81
CA MET A 123 20.72 -2.13 1.88
C MET A 123 20.67 -0.60 1.92
N MET A 124 21.78 0.07 2.23
CA MET A 124 21.81 1.52 2.41
C MET A 124 21.42 2.28 1.13
N GLU A 125 21.78 1.76 -0.05
CA GLU A 125 21.39 2.33 -1.34
C GLU A 125 19.87 2.31 -1.57
N TYR A 126 19.15 1.45 -0.85
CA TYR A 126 17.70 1.27 -0.99
C TYR A 126 16.89 2.05 0.04
N VAL A 127 17.52 2.76 0.98
CA VAL A 127 16.82 3.39 2.12
C VAL A 127 15.76 4.42 1.71
N LEU A 128 15.86 4.99 0.51
CA LEU A 128 14.90 5.96 -0.01
C LEU A 128 13.65 5.30 -0.64
N TYR A 129 13.71 4.04 -1.07
CA TYR A 129 12.54 3.37 -1.65
C TYR A 129 11.40 3.18 -0.64
N PRO A 130 11.64 2.75 0.62
CA PRO A 130 10.58 2.70 1.62
C PRO A 130 10.01 4.07 2.00
N LEU A 131 10.81 5.14 1.94
CA LEU A 131 10.32 6.51 2.13
C LEU A 131 9.40 6.96 0.99
N ASP A 132 9.65 6.48 -0.23
CA ASP A 132 8.81 6.78 -1.41
C ASP A 132 7.39 6.20 -1.28
N LEU A 133 7.19 5.19 -0.43
CA LEU A 133 5.83 4.66 -0.13
C LEU A 133 4.89 5.73 0.42
N TYR A 134 5.41 6.76 1.09
CA TYR A 134 4.60 7.88 1.52
C TYR A 134 4.03 8.70 0.35
N ASN A 135 4.76 8.79 -0.77
CA ASN A 135 4.27 9.46 -1.98
C ASN A 135 3.09 8.69 -2.59
N ASP A 136 3.18 7.37 -2.66
CA ASP A 136 2.09 6.50 -3.11
C ASP A 136 0.84 6.69 -2.24
N SER A 137 1.00 6.65 -0.91
CA SER A 137 -0.09 6.85 0.03
C SER A 137 -0.68 8.27 -0.02
N ALA A 138 0.15 9.30 -0.18
CA ALA A 138 -0.32 10.68 -0.33
C ALA A 138 -1.11 10.89 -1.63
N GLN A 139 -0.58 10.39 -2.75
CA GLN A 139 -1.25 10.47 -4.05
C GLN A 139 -2.58 9.72 -4.01
N TYR A 140 -2.63 8.53 -3.42
CA TYR A 140 -3.85 7.74 -3.30
C TYR A 140 -4.90 8.44 -2.42
N ALA A 141 -4.47 9.12 -1.34
CA ALA A 141 -5.36 9.85 -0.43
C ALA A 141 -6.08 10.99 -1.15
N LEU A 142 -5.36 11.73 -2.00
CA LEU A 142 -5.89 12.86 -2.74
C LEU A 142 -6.70 12.46 -3.97
N THR A 143 -6.24 11.46 -4.73
CA THR A 143 -6.82 11.13 -6.03
C THR A 143 -7.92 10.07 -5.96
N VAL A 144 -7.75 9.04 -5.12
CA VAL A 144 -8.69 7.91 -5.00
C VAL A 144 -9.64 8.10 -3.84
N PHE A 145 -9.14 8.24 -2.61
CA PHE A 145 -9.99 8.45 -1.43
C PHE A 145 -10.62 9.84 -1.41
N LYS A 146 -9.92 10.84 -1.95
CA LYS A 146 -10.33 12.24 -1.98
C LYS A 146 -10.64 12.78 -0.58
N LYS A 147 -9.76 12.47 0.38
CA LYS A 147 -9.87 12.89 1.79
C LYS A 147 -8.63 13.68 2.19
N GLN A 148 -8.82 14.95 2.54
CA GLN A 148 -7.72 15.84 2.98
C GLN A 148 -7.09 15.38 4.29
N PHE A 149 -7.90 14.99 5.28
CA PHE A 149 -7.37 14.56 6.58
C PHE A 149 -6.39 13.38 6.48
N LEU A 150 -6.59 12.45 5.53
CA LEU A 150 -5.64 11.35 5.31
C LEU A 150 -4.30 11.86 4.78
N TYR A 151 -4.32 12.87 3.90
CA TYR A 151 -3.09 13.51 3.42
C TYR A 151 -2.39 14.26 4.56
N ASP A 152 -3.14 15.02 5.37
CA ASP A 152 -2.59 15.77 6.51
C ASP A 152 -1.89 14.82 7.51
N GLU A 153 -2.45 13.63 7.74
CA GLU A 153 -1.84 12.60 8.57
C GLU A 153 -0.58 11.97 7.96
N VAL A 154 -0.59 11.69 6.64
CA VAL A 154 0.62 11.23 5.92
C VAL A 154 1.72 12.29 6.04
N GLU A 155 1.41 13.55 5.76
CA GLU A 155 2.37 14.66 5.83
C GLU A 155 2.95 14.83 7.24
N ALA A 156 2.11 14.77 8.28
CA ALA A 156 2.57 14.83 9.67
C ALA A 156 3.50 13.66 10.02
N GLU A 157 3.19 12.45 9.56
CA GLU A 157 4.04 11.28 9.80
C GLU A 157 5.39 11.40 9.08
N VAL A 158 5.38 11.82 7.80
CA VAL A 158 6.61 12.02 7.02
C VAL A 158 7.51 13.07 7.66
N ASN A 159 6.96 14.20 8.11
CA ASN A 159 7.76 15.24 8.76
C ASN A 159 8.54 14.68 9.96
N LEU A 160 7.87 13.92 10.84
CA LEU A 160 8.52 13.30 12.00
C LEU A 160 9.54 12.24 11.60
N CYS A 161 9.19 11.36 10.66
CA CYS A 161 10.07 10.30 10.17
C CYS A 161 11.31 10.85 9.46
N PHE A 162 11.15 11.93 8.69
CA PHE A 162 12.23 12.55 7.93
C PHE A 162 13.24 13.24 8.85
N ASP A 163 12.77 13.93 9.90
CA ASP A 163 13.66 14.49 10.93
C ASP A 163 14.52 13.39 11.59
N GLN A 164 13.90 12.27 11.96
CA GLN A 164 14.62 11.13 12.53
C GLN A 164 15.55 10.45 11.52
N PHE A 165 15.17 10.39 10.24
CA PHE A 165 16.00 9.83 9.17
C PHE A 165 17.28 10.64 9.00
N VAL A 166 17.17 11.97 8.90
CA VAL A 166 18.31 12.87 8.72
C VAL A 166 19.28 12.78 9.90
N ASP A 167 18.76 12.77 11.13
CA ASP A 167 19.58 12.67 12.34
C ASP A 167 20.37 11.35 12.37
N LYS A 168 19.68 10.21 12.23
CA LYS A 168 20.30 8.87 12.24
C LYS A 168 21.31 8.69 11.11
N LEU A 169 20.98 9.11 9.89
CA LEU A 169 21.87 8.97 8.75
C LEU A 169 23.12 9.85 8.92
N SER A 170 22.95 11.08 9.41
CA SER A 170 24.06 12.02 9.64
C SER A 170 25.04 11.48 10.67
N GLU A 171 24.54 10.95 11.79
CA GLU A 171 25.37 10.33 12.83
C GLU A 171 26.16 9.14 12.27
N GLN A 172 25.54 8.31 11.42
CA GLN A 172 26.17 7.15 10.81
C GLN A 172 27.25 7.52 9.82
N VAL A 173 26.97 8.46 8.92
CA VAL A 173 27.94 8.95 7.94
C VAL A 173 29.15 9.56 8.64
N TYR A 174 28.92 10.44 9.62
CA TYR A 174 30.00 11.03 10.41
C TYR A 174 30.83 9.97 11.13
N SER A 175 30.18 9.03 11.81
CA SER A 175 30.86 7.95 12.54
C SER A 175 31.71 7.08 11.62
N HIS A 176 31.19 6.75 10.43
CA HIS A 176 31.90 5.95 9.44
C HIS A 176 33.17 6.66 8.95
N TYR A 177 33.06 7.91 8.50
CA TYR A 177 34.22 8.66 7.98
C TYR A 177 35.21 9.04 9.09
N LYS A 178 34.76 9.26 10.32
CA LYS A 178 35.64 9.45 11.47
C LYS A 178 36.49 8.20 11.75
N GLN A 179 35.88 7.01 11.69
CA GLN A 179 36.62 5.75 11.84
C GLN A 179 37.59 5.52 10.68
N LEU A 180 37.18 5.84 9.45
CA LEU A 180 38.04 5.75 8.28
C LEU A 180 39.27 6.65 8.37
N ALA A 181 39.10 7.90 8.81
CA ALA A 181 40.21 8.85 8.97
C ALA A 181 41.14 8.51 10.15
N SER A 182 40.68 7.71 11.11
CA SER A 182 41.50 7.23 12.23
C SER A 182 42.37 6.01 11.90
N ARG A 183 42.13 5.37 10.74
CA ARG A 183 42.95 4.27 10.20
C ARG A 183 44.05 4.81 9.31
#